data_AF-A0A496PKQ7-F1
#
_entry.id   AF-A0A496PKQ7-F1
#
_cell.length_a   1.000
_cell.length_b   1.000
_cell.length_c   1.000
_cell.angle_alpha   90.00
_cell.angle_beta   90.00
_cell.angle_gamma   90.00
#
_symmetry.space_group_name_H-M   'P 1'
#
loop_
_entity.id
_entity.type
_entity.pdbx_description
1 polymer ?
#
loop_
_entity_poly.entity_id
_entity_poly.type
_entity_poly.pdbx_seq_one_letter_code
_entity_poly.pdbx_strand_id
1 'polypeptide(L)'
;MPWWSWTLIWIVLVLLLLGMLTLGAIYLWRKAKALLAEASRAQEEITAAYSGGEPLSAPESARGSVPVGWDAAFADPAVVRAQREEDKDVRVDRRRRRRIDSLYANGRPRRWGDVMDPPDAQDTRSSE
;
A
#
# COMPACT_ATOMS: atom_id res chain seq x y z
N MET A 1 -34.17 36.47 -31.81
CA MET A 1 -33.70 36.30 -30.42
C MET A 1 -33.68 34.80 -30.12
N PRO A 2 -32.54 34.12 -30.33
CA PRO A 2 -32.50 32.65 -30.41
C PRO A 2 -32.49 32.03 -29.01
N TRP A 3 -33.65 31.96 -28.36
CA TRP A 3 -33.87 31.23 -27.09
C TRP A 3 -33.23 29.84 -27.12
N TRP A 4 -33.27 29.15 -28.26
CA TRP A 4 -32.62 27.85 -28.47
C TRP A 4 -31.14 27.76 -28.08
N SER A 5 -30.37 28.85 -28.24
CA SER A 5 -28.94 28.86 -27.87
C SER A 5 -28.74 28.67 -26.37
N TRP A 6 -29.63 29.24 -25.54
CA TRP A 6 -29.58 29.11 -24.09
C TRP A 6 -29.76 27.65 -23.65
N THR A 7 -30.77 26.98 -24.20
CA THR A 7 -31.05 25.57 -23.89
C THR A 7 -29.89 24.65 -24.28
N LEU A 8 -29.27 24.91 -25.43
CA LEU A 8 -28.11 24.13 -25.89
C LEU A 8 -26.91 24.25 -24.94
N ILE A 9 -26.64 25.46 -24.42
CA ILE A 9 -25.56 25.68 -23.45
C ILE A 9 -25.78 24.83 -22.19
N TRP A 10 -26.99 24.84 -21.64
CA TRP A 10 -27.31 24.06 -20.44
C TRP A 10 -27.19 22.56 -20.66
N ILE A 11 -27.64 22.05 -21.81
CA ILE A 11 -27.53 20.62 -22.14
C ILE A 11 -26.07 20.20 -22.18
N VAL A 12 -25.21 20.97 -22.86
CA VAL A 12 -23.77 20.67 -22.92
C VAL A 12 -23.13 20.76 -21.53
N LEU A 13 -23.50 21.75 -20.71
CA LEU A 13 -22.97 21.91 -19.35
C LEU A 13 -23.33 20.71 -18.46
N VAL A 14 -24.60 20.27 -18.52
CA VAL A 14 -25.08 19.11 -17.77
C VAL A 14 -24.42 17.83 -18.27
N LEU A 15 -24.30 17.63 -19.58
CA LEU A 15 -23.62 16.46 -20.16
C LEU A 15 -22.14 16.41 -19.75
N LEU A 16 -21.44 17.55 -19.76
CA LEU A 16 -20.05 17.63 -19.32
C LEU A 16 -19.93 17.25 -17.84
N LEU A 17 -20.80 17.79 -16.99
CA LEU A 17 -20.83 17.50 -15.56
C LEU A 17 -21.14 16.01 -15.31
N LEU A 18 -22.14 15.47 -16.00
CA LEU A 18 -22.54 14.07 -15.90
C LEU A 18 -21.42 13.15 -16.40
N GLY A 19 -20.73 13.53 -17.47
CA GLY A 19 -19.54 12.84 -17.96
C GLY A 19 -18.45 12.79 -16.89
N MET A 20 -18.10 13.94 -16.30
CA MET A 20 -17.08 14.01 -15.24
C MET A 20 -17.45 13.15 -14.03
N LEU A 21 -18.72 13.23 -13.58
CA LEU A 21 -19.24 12.43 -12.46
C LEU A 21 -19.22 10.94 -12.76
N THR A 22 -19.66 10.52 -13.95
CA THR A 22 -19.69 9.11 -14.35
C THR A 22 -18.28 8.55 -14.52
N LEU A 23 -17.35 9.30 -15.11
CA LEU A 23 -15.94 8.91 -15.18
C LEU A 23 -15.33 8.76 -13.78
N GLY A 24 -15.56 9.74 -12.90
CA GLY A 24 -15.11 9.69 -11.50
C GLY A 24 -15.69 8.49 -10.75
N ALA A 25 -16.99 8.25 -10.90
CA ALA A 25 -17.69 7.12 -10.30
C ALA A 25 -17.14 5.78 -10.80
N ILE A 26 -16.98 5.60 -12.12
CA ILE A 26 -16.43 4.37 -12.70
C ILE A 26 -14.98 4.16 -12.26
N TYR A 27 -14.16 5.21 -12.26
CA TYR A 27 -12.78 5.15 -11.83
C TYR A 27 -12.65 4.72 -10.36
N LEU A 28 -13.44 5.36 -9.48
CA LEU A 28 -13.47 5.03 -8.06
C LEU A 28 -14.01 3.62 -7.83
N TRP A 29 -15.08 3.24 -8.54
CA TRP A 29 -15.70 1.92 -8.45
C TRP A 29 -14.72 0.81 -8.86
N ARG A 30 -13.94 1.00 -9.92
CA ARG A 30 -12.91 0.03 -10.33
C ARG A 30 -11.86 -0.17 -9.25
N LYS A 31 -11.39 0.92 -8.64
CA LYS A 31 -10.41 0.86 -7.54
C LYS A 31 -11.00 0.26 -6.27
N ALA A 32 -12.21 0.67 -5.89
CA ALA A 32 -12.91 0.17 -4.73
C ALA A 32 -13.15 -1.33 -4.85
N LYS A 33 -13.58 -1.83 -6.02
CA LYS A 33 -13.73 -3.27 -6.24
C LYS A 33 -12.41 -4.04 -6.16
N ALA A 34 -11.32 -3.47 -6.68
CA ALA A 34 -10.00 -4.10 -6.56
C ALA A 34 -9.58 -4.22 -5.09
N LEU A 35 -9.79 -3.16 -4.30
CA LEU A 35 -9.56 -3.18 -2.86
C LEU A 35 -10.50 -4.15 -2.12
N LEU A 36 -11.77 -4.20 -2.51
CA LEU A 36 -12.77 -5.05 -1.88
C LEU A 36 -12.50 -6.53 -2.16
N ALA A 37 -12.01 -6.87 -3.35
CA ALA A 37 -11.60 -8.23 -3.70
C ALA A 37 -10.36 -8.67 -2.91
N GLU A 38 -9.43 -7.76 -2.67
CA GLU A 38 -8.27 -8.05 -1.82
C GLU A 38 -8.68 -8.17 -0.35
N ALA A 39 -9.57 -7.28 0.11
CA ALA A 39 -10.12 -7.33 1.45
C ALA A 39 -10.95 -8.60 1.70
N SER A 40 -11.71 -9.09 0.71
CA SER A 40 -12.46 -10.34 0.85
C SER A 40 -11.53 -11.55 0.95
N ARG A 41 -10.42 -11.57 0.20
CA ARG A 41 -9.41 -12.63 0.32
C ARG A 41 -8.74 -12.62 1.68
N ALA A 42 -8.30 -11.44 2.14
CA ALA A 42 -7.74 -11.29 3.47
C ALA A 42 -8.76 -11.69 4.56
N GLN A 43 -10.04 -11.39 4.35
CA GLN A 43 -11.09 -11.78 5.29
C GLN A 43 -11.38 -13.28 5.25
N GLU A 44 -11.27 -13.94 4.09
CA GLU A 44 -11.33 -15.41 3.98
C GLU A 44 -10.13 -16.06 4.66
N GLU A 45 -8.92 -15.51 4.54
CA GLU A 45 -7.73 -16.00 5.24
C GLU A 45 -7.87 -15.87 6.76
N ILE A 46 -8.36 -14.72 7.24
CA ILE A 46 -8.70 -14.52 8.66
C ILE A 46 -9.79 -15.52 9.06
N THR A 47 -10.89 -15.61 8.32
CA THR A 47 -11.98 -16.53 8.67
C THR A 47 -11.50 -17.98 8.65
N ALA A 48 -10.61 -18.39 7.74
CA ALA A 48 -10.01 -19.71 7.72
C ALA A 48 -9.10 -19.95 8.94
N ALA A 49 -8.31 -18.94 9.34
CA ALA A 49 -7.46 -19.01 10.53
C ALA A 49 -8.28 -19.06 11.84
N TYR A 50 -9.47 -18.46 11.88
CA TYR A 50 -10.30 -18.34 13.08
C TYR A 50 -11.54 -19.27 13.10
N SER A 51 -11.90 -19.94 11.99
CA SER A 51 -13.05 -20.87 11.93
C SER A 51 -12.76 -22.27 12.48
N GLY A 52 -11.49 -22.60 12.69
CA GLY A 52 -11.09 -23.72 13.54
C GLY A 52 -11.12 -23.27 15.00
N GLY A 53 -12.27 -23.41 15.66
CA GLY A 53 -12.47 -23.03 17.06
C GLY A 53 -11.65 -23.85 18.05
N GLU A 54 -10.35 -23.60 18.11
CA GLU A 54 -9.61 -23.72 19.36
C GLU A 54 -9.46 -22.31 19.95
N PRO A 55 -9.77 -22.09 21.24
CA PRO A 55 -9.32 -20.88 21.89
C PRO A 55 -7.78 -20.92 21.86
N LEU A 56 -7.18 -20.17 20.93
CA LEU A 56 -5.74 -19.93 20.91
C LEU A 56 -5.38 -19.27 22.24
N SER A 57 -4.98 -20.09 23.20
CA SER A 57 -4.20 -19.62 24.32
C SER A 57 -2.89 -19.15 23.72
N ALA A 58 -2.77 -17.83 23.57
CA ALA A 58 -1.60 -17.21 22.98
C ALA A 58 -0.35 -17.76 23.70
N PRO A 59 0.64 -18.31 22.98
CA PRO A 59 1.96 -18.52 23.55
C PRO A 59 2.41 -17.19 24.14
N GLU A 60 2.97 -17.17 25.36
CA GLU A 60 3.44 -15.95 26.03
C GLU A 60 4.40 -15.14 25.12
N SER A 61 5.06 -15.80 24.16
CA SER A 61 5.93 -15.22 23.13
C SER A 61 5.23 -14.52 21.96
N ALA A 62 3.92 -14.71 21.76
CA ALA A 62 3.14 -14.12 20.67
C ALA A 62 2.49 -12.77 21.01
N ARG A 63 2.65 -12.27 22.25
CA ARG A 63 2.17 -10.94 22.66
C ARG A 63 2.90 -9.76 21.99
N GLY A 64 3.88 -10.00 21.12
CA GLY A 64 4.73 -8.96 20.54
C GLY A 64 4.61 -8.70 19.04
N SER A 65 3.79 -9.46 18.28
CA SER A 65 3.89 -9.46 16.81
C SER A 65 2.60 -9.19 16.02
N VAL A 66 1.51 -8.76 16.66
CA VAL A 66 0.27 -8.46 15.92
C VAL A 66 0.06 -6.95 15.81
N PRO A 67 0.30 -6.29 14.66
CA PRO A 67 -0.06 -4.90 14.47
C PRO A 67 -1.55 -4.82 14.13
N VAL A 68 -2.40 -5.10 15.12
CA VAL A 68 -3.81 -4.68 15.08
C VAL A 68 -3.80 -3.22 15.51
N GLY A 69 -4.31 -2.30 14.70
CA GLY A 69 -4.29 -0.84 14.94
C GLY A 69 -4.88 -0.36 16.28
N TRP A 70 -5.36 -1.28 17.12
CA TRP A 70 -5.71 -1.08 18.53
C TRP A 70 -4.48 -0.93 19.44
N ASP A 71 -3.36 -1.60 19.14
CA ASP A 71 -2.16 -1.62 19.99
C ASP A 71 -1.37 -0.30 19.93
N ALA A 72 -1.46 0.43 18.82
CA ALA A 72 -0.79 1.73 18.66
C ALA A 72 -1.31 2.83 19.61
N ALA A 73 -2.51 2.68 20.18
CA ALA A 73 -3.07 3.64 21.12
C ALA A 73 -2.62 3.41 22.59
N PHE A 74 -2.15 2.21 22.92
CA PHE A 74 -1.78 1.82 24.28
C PHE A 74 -0.36 1.25 24.41
N ALA A 75 0.37 1.08 23.31
CA ALA A 75 1.75 0.64 23.32
C ALA A 75 2.68 1.68 23.98
N ASP A 76 3.69 1.19 24.71
CA ASP A 76 4.72 1.99 25.33
C ASP A 76 5.40 2.89 24.26
N PRO A 77 5.42 4.22 24.44
CA PRO A 77 6.03 5.15 23.49
C PRO A 77 7.48 4.82 23.12
N ALA A 78 8.23 4.15 24.00
CA ALA A 78 9.60 3.72 23.70
C ALA A 78 9.66 2.62 22.63
N VAL A 79 8.74 1.66 22.68
CA VAL A 79 8.66 0.52 21.75
C VAL A 79 8.17 0.99 20.37
N VAL A 80 7.17 1.88 20.35
CA VAL A 80 6.67 2.47 19.09
C VAL A 80 7.75 3.30 18.39
N ARG A 81 8.61 4.00 19.15
CA ARG A 81 9.74 4.74 18.57
C ARG A 81 10.80 3.83 17.98
N ALA A 82 11.10 2.71 18.63
CA ALA A 82 12.06 1.73 18.12
C ALA A 82 11.58 1.12 16.80
N GLN A 83 10.33 0.63 16.76
CA GLN A 83 9.72 0.09 15.53
C GLN A 83 9.63 1.13 14.42
N ARG A 84 9.35 2.40 14.75
CA ARG A 84 9.33 3.48 13.76
C ARG A 84 10.71 3.74 13.17
N GLU A 85 11.78 3.59 13.93
CA GLU A 85 13.14 3.77 13.42
C GLU A 85 13.50 2.64 12.46
N GLU A 86 13.18 1.39 12.81
CA GLU A 86 13.33 0.23 11.93
C GLU A 86 12.51 0.40 10.63
N ASP A 87 11.26 0.87 10.74
CA ASP A 87 10.39 1.14 9.60
C ASP A 87 10.90 2.27 8.69
N LYS A 88 11.61 3.26 9.25
CA LYS A 88 12.19 4.36 8.47
C LYS A 88 13.30 3.85 7.58
N ASP A 89 14.17 3.00 8.11
CA ASP A 89 15.30 2.44 7.36
C ASP A 89 14.80 1.59 6.20
N VAL A 90 13.77 0.76 6.44
CA VAL A 90 13.10 -0.03 5.39
C VAL A 90 12.51 0.86 4.29
N ARG A 91 11.94 2.03 4.63
CA ARG A 91 11.39 2.97 3.64
C ARG A 91 12.46 3.66 2.82
N VAL A 92 13.59 4.02 3.43
CA VAL A 92 14.75 4.61 2.74
C VAL A 92 15.35 3.60 1.76
N ASP A 93 15.53 2.36 2.19
CA ASP A 93 16.05 1.29 1.35
C ASP A 93 15.12 0.95 0.20
N ARG A 94 13.81 0.88 0.45
CA ARG A 94 12.82 0.64 -0.62
C ARG A 94 12.85 1.76 -1.68
N ARG A 95 13.05 3.01 -1.29
CA ARG A 95 13.21 4.14 -2.23
C ARG A 95 14.52 4.03 -3.01
N ARG A 96 15.62 3.67 -2.34
CA ARG A 96 16.93 3.48 -2.96
C ARG A 96 16.88 2.37 -4.01
N ARG A 97 16.31 1.20 -3.67
CA ARG A 97 16.11 0.07 -4.59
C ARG A 97 15.30 0.47 -5.82
N ARG A 98 14.14 1.11 -5.66
CA ARG A 98 13.34 1.60 -6.80
C ARG A 98 14.10 2.57 -7.71
N ARG A 99 14.90 3.46 -7.13
CA ARG A 99 15.75 4.37 -7.92
C ARG A 99 16.80 3.58 -8.71
N ILE A 100 17.48 2.64 -8.05
CA ILE A 100 18.49 1.78 -8.67
C ILE A 100 17.88 0.93 -9.80
N ASP A 101 16.74 0.27 -9.56
CA ASP A 101 16.02 -0.54 -10.55
C ASP A 101 15.59 0.31 -11.76
N SER A 102 15.10 1.53 -11.52
CA SER A 102 14.76 2.46 -12.59
C SER A 102 15.98 2.94 -13.39
N LEU A 103 17.17 2.99 -12.77
CA LEU A 103 18.42 3.32 -13.45
C LEU A 103 18.93 2.13 -14.27
N TYR A 104 18.82 0.90 -13.76
CA TYR A 104 19.11 -0.34 -14.49
C TYR A 104 18.29 -0.44 -15.77
N ALA A 105 16.98 -0.16 -15.71
CA ALA A 105 16.09 -0.20 -16.87
C ALA A 105 16.42 0.84 -17.94
N ASN A 106 17.05 1.96 -17.57
CA ASN A 106 17.29 3.11 -18.44
C ASN A 106 18.77 3.31 -18.83
N GLY A 107 19.69 2.42 -18.43
CA GLY A 107 21.09 2.44 -18.85
C GLY A 107 21.89 3.68 -18.43
N ARG A 108 21.51 4.35 -17.34
CA ARG A 108 22.16 5.58 -16.84
C ARG A 108 23.43 5.27 -16.02
N PRO A 109 24.47 6.13 -16.02
CA PRO A 109 25.71 5.89 -15.29
C PRO A 109 25.52 5.87 -13.77
N ARG A 110 26.17 4.89 -13.11
CA ARG A 110 26.06 4.60 -11.66
C ARG A 110 27.04 5.43 -10.82
N ARG A 111 26.71 5.65 -9.55
CA ARG A 111 27.71 6.03 -8.54
C ARG A 111 28.49 4.77 -8.14
N TRP A 112 29.80 4.88 -7.97
CA TRP A 112 30.70 3.76 -7.64
C TRP A 112 30.26 2.95 -6.42
N GLY A 113 29.68 3.61 -5.40
CA GLY A 113 29.17 2.95 -4.19
C GLY A 113 27.97 2.00 -4.39
N ASP A 114 27.25 2.09 -5.51
CA ASP A 114 26.14 1.19 -5.82
C ASP A 114 26.60 -0.09 -6.54
N VAL A 115 27.88 -0.18 -6.91
CA VAL A 115 28.49 -1.34 -7.61
C VAL A 115 28.98 -2.40 -6.64
N MET A 116 29.41 -1.99 -5.44
CA MET A 116 29.99 -2.87 -4.42
C MET A 116 28.95 -3.57 -3.54
N ASP A 117 27.67 -3.17 -3.61
CA ASP A 117 26.53 -3.89 -3.01
C ASP A 117 25.72 -4.59 -4.14
N PRO A 118 26.21 -5.70 -4.71
CA PRO A 118 25.37 -6.52 -5.58
C PRO A 118 24.19 -7.08 -4.76
N PRO A 119 23.00 -7.21 -5.36
CA PRO A 119 21.81 -7.71 -4.67
C PRO A 119 22.02 -9.07 -3.99
N ASP A 120 23.01 -9.83 -4.46
CA ASP A 120 23.41 -11.16 -4.02
C ASP A 120 24.17 -11.16 -2.67
N ALA A 121 24.65 -10.01 -2.20
CA ALA A 121 25.43 -9.91 -0.95
C ALA A 121 24.56 -9.95 0.32
N GLN A 122 23.23 -9.81 0.22
CA GLN A 122 22.32 -9.89 1.37
C GLN A 122 21.85 -11.33 1.68
N ASP A 123 21.85 -12.23 0.69
CA ASP A 123 21.39 -13.62 0.89
C ASP A 123 22.36 -14.46 1.74
N THR A 124 23.66 -14.16 1.72
CA THR A 124 24.66 -14.92 2.50
C THR A 124 24.70 -14.56 3.98
N ARG A 125 24.13 -13.42 4.39
CA ARG A 125 24.13 -12.98 5.81
C ARG A 125 22.92 -13.50 6.60
N SER A 126 21.92 -14.09 5.93
CA SER A 126 20.71 -14.64 6.57
C SER A 126 20.82 -16.15 6.87
N SER A 127 22.01 -16.75 6.68
CA SER A 127 22.27 -18.19 6.84
C SER A 127 23.28 -18.53 7.95
N GLU A 128 23.68 -17.56 8.77
CA GLU A 128 24.50 -17.78 9.99
C GLU A 128 23.75 -17.36 11.26
#